data_AF-A0A9D6CFF8-F1
#
_entry.id   AF-A0A9D6CFF8-F1
#
_cell.length_a   1.000
_cell.length_b   1.000
_cell.length_c   1.000
_cell.angle_alpha   90.00
_cell.angle_beta   90.00
_cell.angle_gamma   90.00
#
_symmetry.space_group_name_H-M   'P 1'
#
loop_
_entity.id
_entity.type
_entity.pdbx_description
1 polymer ?
#
loop_
_entity_poly.entity_id
_entity_poly.type
_entity_poly.pdbx_seq_one_letter_code
_entity_poly.pdbx_strand_id
1 'polypeptide(L)'
;MRTTLLTIALAVIPILAACRSTTPTVRDPALASSAATAESWIEAARQPFGAGFPQDLASPAMLAALDGARIVGLGEATHGTHEDALLKTQLILALIDAGAVDTLYLEANRAGAAQLDAFIRSQEGDVAAAVRGSAIFRVLKTEAFAACVAGM
;
A
#
# COMPACT_ATOMS: atom_id res chain seq x y z
N MET A 1 -47.70 30.52 -53.65
CA MET A 1 -46.96 29.33 -53.17
C MET A 1 -46.31 29.70 -51.85
N ARG A 2 -46.83 29.18 -50.72
CA ARG A 2 -46.36 29.52 -49.36
C ARG A 2 -45.38 28.44 -48.92
N THR A 3 -44.12 28.80 -48.72
CA THR A 3 -43.05 27.93 -48.26
C THR A 3 -43.09 27.87 -46.74
N THR A 4 -43.52 26.74 -46.17
CA THR A 4 -43.51 26.51 -44.72
C THR A 4 -42.14 25.94 -44.32
N LEU A 5 -41.37 26.73 -43.57
CA LEU A 5 -40.13 26.28 -42.94
C LEU A 5 -40.48 25.47 -41.67
N LEU A 6 -39.99 24.25 -41.59
CA LEU A 6 -40.15 23.34 -40.46
C LEU A 6 -38.98 23.57 -39.48
N THR A 7 -39.25 24.17 -38.32
CA THR A 7 -38.25 24.36 -37.25
C THR A 7 -38.22 23.11 -36.37
N ILE A 8 -37.13 22.34 -36.42
CA ILE A 8 -36.90 21.22 -35.49
C ILE A 8 -36.27 21.79 -34.21
N ALA A 9 -37.03 21.84 -33.12
CA ALA A 9 -36.51 22.17 -31.80
C ALA A 9 -35.85 20.92 -31.20
N LEU A 10 -34.52 20.93 -31.13
CA LEU A 10 -33.73 19.88 -30.47
C LEU A 10 -33.85 20.08 -28.95
N ALA A 11 -34.70 19.28 -28.29
CA ALA A 11 -34.80 19.25 -26.84
C ALA A 11 -33.55 18.56 -26.26
N VAL A 12 -32.60 19.36 -25.75
CA VAL A 12 -31.49 18.87 -24.93
C VAL A 12 -32.07 18.54 -23.55
N ILE A 13 -32.30 17.26 -23.30
CA ILE A 13 -32.66 16.75 -21.97
C ILE A 13 -31.36 16.73 -21.15
N PRO A 14 -31.24 17.50 -20.05
CA PRO A 14 -30.14 17.30 -19.13
C PRO A 14 -30.42 16.01 -18.36
N ILE A 15 -29.72 14.93 -18.72
CA ILE A 15 -29.62 13.75 -17.85
C ILE A 15 -28.71 14.16 -16.67
N LEU A 16 -29.25 14.95 -15.75
CA LEU A 16 -28.76 15.04 -14.39
C LEU A 16 -29.22 13.74 -13.70
N ALA A 17 -28.60 12.62 -14.09
CA ALA A 17 -28.59 11.44 -13.26
C ALA A 17 -27.93 11.85 -11.95
N ALA A 18 -28.76 12.05 -10.94
CA ALA A 18 -28.34 12.24 -9.57
C ALA A 18 -27.59 10.98 -9.14
N CYS A 19 -26.30 10.91 -9.44
CA CYS A 19 -25.35 10.15 -8.64
C CYS A 19 -25.28 10.84 -7.27
N ARG A 20 -26.35 10.72 -6.49
CA ARG A 20 -26.26 10.85 -5.06
C ARG A 20 -25.47 9.63 -4.64
N SER A 21 -24.17 9.81 -4.44
CA SER A 21 -23.39 8.94 -3.57
C SER A 21 -24.05 9.05 -2.19
N THR A 22 -25.07 8.24 -1.93
CA THR A 22 -25.54 8.00 -0.57
C THR A 22 -24.41 7.24 0.09
N THR A 23 -23.48 7.96 0.71
CA THR A 23 -22.64 7.37 1.74
C THR A 23 -23.62 6.71 2.69
N PRO A 24 -23.64 5.36 2.82
CA PRO A 24 -24.55 4.72 3.75
C PRO A 24 -24.22 5.27 5.12
N THR A 25 -25.07 6.14 5.63
CA THR A 25 -24.98 6.56 7.02
C THR A 25 -25.19 5.31 7.86
N VAL A 26 -24.37 5.09 8.88
CA VAL A 26 -24.41 3.95 9.85
C VAL A 26 -25.75 3.84 10.61
N ARG A 27 -26.79 4.57 10.19
CA ARG A 27 -28.14 4.60 10.78
C ARG A 27 -29.04 3.46 10.35
N ASP A 28 -28.63 2.59 9.41
CA ASP A 28 -29.36 1.35 9.14
C ASP A 28 -29.07 0.33 10.26
N PRO A 29 -30.08 -0.09 11.05
CA PRO A 29 -29.88 -1.05 12.14
C PRO A 29 -29.29 -2.40 11.68
N ALA A 30 -29.60 -2.84 10.46
CA ALA A 30 -29.06 -4.09 9.92
C ALA A 30 -27.57 -3.97 9.58
N LEU A 31 -27.15 -2.84 9.01
CA LEU A 31 -25.73 -2.54 8.77
C LEU A 31 -24.99 -2.35 10.10
N ALA A 32 -25.58 -1.70 11.09
CA ALA A 32 -25.00 -1.53 12.42
C ALA A 32 -24.81 -2.89 13.14
N SER A 33 -25.81 -3.77 13.07
CA SER A 33 -25.70 -5.13 13.63
C SER A 33 -24.64 -5.98 12.92
N SER A 34 -24.55 -5.85 11.59
CA SER A 34 -23.51 -6.53 10.80
C SER A 34 -22.12 -6.00 11.13
N ALA A 35 -21.96 -4.68 11.30
CA ALA A 35 -20.71 -4.05 11.72
C ALA A 35 -20.27 -4.52 13.11
N ALA A 36 -21.17 -4.54 14.09
CA ALA A 36 -20.86 -5.05 15.43
C ALA A 36 -20.45 -6.55 15.43
N THR A 37 -21.08 -7.34 14.56
CA THR A 37 -20.69 -8.74 14.35
C THR A 37 -19.30 -8.85 13.73
N ALA A 38 -19.01 -8.03 12.71
CA ALA A 38 -17.69 -7.97 12.08
C ALA A 38 -16.60 -7.51 13.05
N GLU A 39 -16.86 -6.48 13.86
CA GLU A 39 -15.95 -6.01 14.91
C GLU A 39 -15.63 -7.11 15.91
N SER A 40 -16.65 -7.81 16.40
CA SER A 40 -16.46 -8.93 17.34
C SER A 40 -15.63 -10.06 16.72
N TRP A 41 -15.85 -10.36 15.45
CA TRP A 41 -15.07 -11.36 14.72
C TRP A 41 -13.61 -10.91 14.51
N ILE A 42 -13.38 -9.66 14.10
CA ILE A 42 -12.03 -9.10 13.93
C ILE A 42 -11.29 -9.11 15.27
N GLU A 43 -11.93 -8.69 16.36
CA GLU A 43 -11.32 -8.67 17.69
C GLU A 43 -10.90 -10.07 18.15
N ALA A 44 -11.71 -11.09 17.83
CA ALA A 44 -11.39 -12.48 18.15
C ALA A 44 -10.32 -13.08 17.23
N ALA A 45 -10.23 -12.64 15.97
CA ALA A 45 -9.34 -13.23 14.96
C ALA A 45 -8.01 -12.48 14.79
N ARG A 46 -7.92 -11.21 15.20
CA ARG A 46 -6.74 -10.37 15.00
C ARG A 46 -5.51 -11.00 15.66
N GLN A 47 -4.38 -10.85 14.97
CA GLN A 47 -3.08 -11.11 15.54
C GLN A 47 -2.50 -9.76 15.97
N PRO A 48 -2.46 -9.43 17.27
CA PRO A 48 -1.86 -8.18 17.71
C PRO A 48 -0.36 -8.21 17.46
N PHE A 49 0.22 -7.04 17.21
CA PHE A 49 1.67 -6.93 17.22
C PHE A 49 2.22 -7.15 18.62
N GLY A 50 3.38 -7.79 18.72
CA GLY A 50 4.06 -8.03 19.99
C GLY A 50 4.55 -6.73 20.63
N ALA A 51 4.97 -6.82 21.90
CA ALA A 51 5.50 -5.66 22.64
C ALA A 51 6.78 -5.06 22.02
N GLY A 52 7.45 -5.80 21.14
CA GLY A 52 8.61 -5.35 20.38
C GLY A 52 8.27 -4.46 19.18
N PHE A 53 7.00 -4.19 18.87
CA PHE A 53 6.60 -3.45 17.67
C PHE A 53 7.33 -2.09 17.51
N PRO A 54 7.79 -1.74 16.27
CA PRO A 54 7.64 -2.49 15.02
C PRO A 54 8.72 -3.56 14.78
N GLN A 55 9.53 -3.91 15.77
CA GLN A 55 10.48 -5.02 15.73
C GLN A 55 9.72 -6.33 15.99
N ASP A 56 10.19 -7.46 15.44
CA ASP A 56 9.56 -8.78 15.54
C ASP A 56 8.20 -8.95 14.83
N LEU A 57 8.05 -8.38 13.62
CA LEU A 57 6.82 -8.51 12.82
C LEU A 57 6.64 -9.90 12.19
N ALA A 58 7.70 -10.68 12.01
CA ALA A 58 7.65 -12.02 11.46
C ALA A 58 7.17 -13.07 12.48
N SER A 59 5.93 -12.93 12.94
CA SER A 59 5.33 -13.95 13.83
C SER A 59 5.24 -15.32 13.14
N PRO A 60 5.35 -16.44 13.88
CA PRO A 60 5.18 -17.77 13.32
C PRO A 60 3.84 -17.96 12.57
N ALA A 61 2.77 -17.33 13.05
CA ALA A 61 1.46 -17.36 12.40
C ALA A 61 1.48 -16.66 11.03
N MET A 62 2.17 -15.52 10.92
CA MET A 62 2.33 -14.82 9.64
C MET A 62 3.19 -15.60 8.67
N LEU A 63 4.33 -16.15 9.12
CA LEU A 63 5.18 -16.98 8.27
C LEU A 63 4.44 -18.24 7.77
N ALA A 64 3.66 -18.88 8.64
CA ALA A 64 2.81 -20.01 8.24
C ALA A 64 1.73 -19.61 7.23
N ALA A 65 1.14 -18.41 7.35
CA ALA A 65 0.18 -17.89 6.39
C ALA A 65 0.80 -17.58 5.00
N LEU A 66 2.12 -17.36 4.96
CA LEU A 66 2.88 -17.15 3.73
C LEU A 66 3.53 -18.42 3.20
N ASP A 67 3.37 -19.57 3.89
CA ASP A 67 4.03 -20.81 3.49
C ASP A 67 3.62 -21.25 2.08
N GLY A 68 4.60 -21.70 1.31
CA GLY A 68 4.43 -22.05 -0.10
C GLY A 68 4.26 -20.86 -1.07
N ALA A 69 4.11 -19.62 -0.58
CA ALA A 69 4.06 -18.45 -1.46
C ALA A 69 5.38 -18.29 -2.24
N ARG A 70 5.26 -17.90 -3.50
CA ARG A 70 6.43 -17.54 -4.35
C ARG A 70 6.61 -16.03 -4.48
N ILE A 71 5.53 -15.29 -4.30
CA ILE A 71 5.49 -13.83 -4.40
C ILE A 71 4.59 -13.35 -3.26
N VAL A 72 5.10 -12.42 -2.45
CA VAL A 72 4.35 -11.77 -1.38
C VAL A 72 4.15 -10.31 -1.76
N GLY A 73 2.90 -9.91 -1.97
CA GLY A 73 2.55 -8.52 -2.25
C GLY A 73 2.46 -7.72 -0.96
N LEU A 74 3.19 -6.60 -0.87
CA LEU A 74 3.16 -5.70 0.28
C LEU A 74 2.69 -4.30 -0.12
N GLY A 75 1.42 -4.02 0.17
CA GLY A 75 0.81 -2.71 -0.04
C GLY A 75 1.04 -1.73 1.11
N GLU A 76 0.63 -0.49 0.90
CA GLU A 76 0.50 0.54 1.94
C GLU A 76 -0.87 1.20 1.81
N ALA A 77 -1.41 1.72 2.92
CA ALA A 77 -2.68 2.42 2.88
C ALA A 77 -2.55 3.74 2.12
N THR A 78 -1.41 4.40 2.26
CA THR A 78 -1.12 5.69 1.62
C THR A 78 0.35 5.84 1.26
N HIS A 79 0.64 6.63 0.23
CA HIS A 79 2.01 7.08 -0.01
C HIS A 79 2.41 8.20 0.95
N GLY A 80 3.51 8.00 1.67
CA GLY A 80 4.18 9.06 2.43
C GLY A 80 3.80 9.14 3.91
N THR A 81 3.02 8.19 4.43
CA THR A 81 2.82 8.03 5.87
C THR A 81 4.06 7.38 6.49
N HIS A 82 4.51 7.95 7.61
CA HIS A 82 5.71 7.48 8.31
C HIS A 82 5.53 6.03 8.81
N GLU A 83 4.37 5.74 9.38
CA GLU A 83 4.04 4.43 9.94
C GLU A 83 3.97 3.34 8.87
N ASP A 84 3.42 3.64 7.69
CA ASP A 84 3.40 2.72 6.54
C ASP A 84 4.84 2.38 6.10
N ALA A 85 5.70 3.39 5.96
CA ALA A 85 7.10 3.19 5.56
C ALA A 85 7.91 2.40 6.59
N LEU A 86 7.71 2.70 7.88
CA LEU A 86 8.37 2.02 8.99
C LEU A 86 7.93 0.57 9.09
N LEU A 87 6.61 0.31 9.05
CA LEU A 87 6.05 -1.04 9.14
C LEU A 87 6.54 -1.91 7.98
N LYS A 88 6.50 -1.39 6.75
CA LYS A 88 6.99 -2.11 5.57
C LYS A 88 8.47 -2.42 5.67
N THR A 89 9.27 -1.46 6.12
CA THR A 89 10.71 -1.66 6.32
C THR A 89 10.97 -2.82 7.27
N GLN A 90 10.36 -2.78 8.45
CA GLN A 90 10.56 -3.82 9.46
C GLN A 90 10.04 -5.19 9.00
N LEU A 91 8.93 -5.22 8.27
CA LEU A 91 8.38 -6.47 7.74
C LEU A 91 9.26 -7.07 6.63
N ILE A 92 9.79 -6.24 5.73
CA ILE A 92 10.72 -6.69 4.68
C ILE A 92 11.97 -7.29 5.32
N LEU A 93 12.60 -6.58 6.27
CA LEU A 93 13.79 -7.06 6.97
C LEU A 93 13.50 -8.36 7.74
N ALA A 94 12.36 -8.45 8.43
CA ALA A 94 11.99 -9.67 9.16
C ALA A 94 11.75 -10.88 8.23
N LEU A 95 11.23 -10.66 7.01
CA LEU A 95 11.08 -11.72 6.01
C LEU A 95 12.43 -12.14 5.41
N ILE A 96 13.36 -11.21 5.22
CA ILE A 96 14.74 -11.49 4.80
C ILE A 96 15.46 -12.31 5.88
N ASP A 97 15.40 -11.87 7.14
CA ASP A 97 16.03 -12.54 8.28
C ASP A 97 15.48 -13.97 8.49
N ALA A 98 14.19 -14.16 8.23
CA ALA A 98 13.54 -15.47 8.27
C ALA A 98 13.88 -16.37 7.06
N GLY A 99 14.60 -15.86 6.06
CA GLY A 99 14.89 -16.56 4.80
C GLY A 99 13.64 -16.82 3.94
N ALA A 100 12.56 -16.07 4.19
CA ALA A 100 11.30 -16.24 3.47
C ALA A 100 11.30 -15.53 2.10
N VAL A 101 12.14 -14.50 1.94
CA VAL A 101 12.33 -13.76 0.70
C VAL A 101 13.81 -13.40 0.50
N ASP A 102 14.24 -13.31 -0.75
CA ASP A 102 15.61 -12.93 -1.14
C ASP A 102 15.64 -11.80 -2.20
N THR A 103 14.47 -11.39 -2.69
CA THR A 103 14.33 -10.44 -3.79
C THR A 103 13.21 -9.44 -3.49
N LEU A 104 13.54 -8.14 -3.52
CA LEU A 104 12.55 -7.07 -3.39
C LEU A 104 12.24 -6.44 -4.74
N TYR A 105 10.98 -6.53 -5.17
CA TYR A 105 10.44 -5.72 -6.26
C TYR A 105 9.82 -4.44 -5.70
N LEU A 106 10.41 -3.30 -6.04
CA LEU A 106 9.97 -1.99 -5.54
C LEU A 106 9.13 -1.25 -6.58
N GLU A 107 8.05 -0.62 -6.13
CA GLU A 107 7.26 0.34 -6.92
C GLU A 107 8.06 1.65 -7.13
N ALA A 108 9.02 1.61 -8.05
CA ALA A 108 9.91 2.73 -8.35
C ALA A 108 10.34 2.70 -9.83
N ASN A 109 11.00 3.77 -10.29
CA ASN A 109 11.64 3.77 -11.60
C ASN A 109 12.71 2.66 -11.66
N ARG A 110 12.67 1.85 -12.72
CA ARG A 110 13.64 0.75 -12.95
C ARG A 110 15.10 1.20 -12.83
N ALA A 111 15.44 2.35 -13.39
CA ALA A 111 16.81 2.88 -13.34
C ALA A 111 17.25 3.22 -11.90
N GLY A 112 16.37 3.82 -11.10
CA GLY A 112 16.63 4.10 -9.68
C GLY A 112 16.77 2.82 -8.86
N ALA A 113 15.90 1.84 -9.08
CA ALA A 113 16.00 0.53 -8.42
C ALA A 113 17.32 -0.18 -8.78
N ALA A 114 17.76 -0.14 -10.04
CA ALA A 114 19.05 -0.72 -10.45
C ALA A 114 20.26 -0.01 -9.83
N GLN A 115 20.18 1.30 -9.58
CA GLN A 115 21.23 2.04 -8.86
C GLN A 115 21.35 1.58 -7.41
N LEU A 116 20.22 1.40 -6.73
CA LEU A 116 20.19 0.90 -5.35
C LEU A 116 20.64 -0.56 -5.26
N ASP A 117 20.21 -1.40 -6.19
CA ASP A 117 20.68 -2.79 -6.27
C ASP A 117 22.21 -2.86 -6.45
N ALA A 118 22.79 -2.00 -7.28
CA ALA A 118 24.24 -1.91 -7.41
C ALA A 118 24.93 -1.45 -6.11
N PHE A 119 24.34 -0.48 -5.40
CA PHE A 119 24.83 -0.01 -4.10
C PHE A 119 24.78 -1.11 -3.03
N ILE A 120 23.66 -1.82 -2.92
CA ILE A 120 23.47 -2.96 -2.00
C ILE A 120 24.52 -4.02 -2.31
N ARG A 121 24.75 -4.37 -3.58
CA ARG A 121 25.77 -5.38 -3.94
C ARG A 121 27.21 -4.93 -3.70
N SER A 122 27.50 -3.63 -3.72
CA SER A 122 28.84 -3.12 -3.40
C SER A 122 29.10 -3.01 -1.90
N GLN A 123 28.06 -2.87 -1.06
CA GLN A 123 28.17 -2.71 0.40
C GLN A 123 29.12 -1.57 0.83
N GLU A 124 29.26 -0.54 -0.02
CA GLU A 124 30.18 0.58 0.16
C GLU A 124 29.47 1.92 0.00
N GLY A 125 29.78 2.88 0.88
CA GLY A 125 29.28 4.27 0.81
C GLY A 125 28.21 4.61 1.86
N ASP A 126 27.67 5.83 1.76
CA ASP A 126 26.60 6.32 2.64
C ASP A 126 25.23 5.95 2.05
N VAL A 127 24.50 5.07 2.75
CA VAL A 127 23.16 4.60 2.34
C VAL A 127 22.16 5.74 2.22
N ALA A 128 22.22 6.74 3.11
CA ALA A 128 21.29 7.85 3.09
C ALA A 128 21.55 8.73 1.86
N ALA A 129 22.83 8.92 1.50
CA ALA A 129 23.21 9.59 0.25
C ALA A 129 22.80 8.79 -0.99
N ALA A 130 22.96 7.46 -0.98
CA ALA A 130 22.57 6.58 -2.07
C ALA A 130 21.05 6.66 -2.33
N VAL A 131 20.22 6.54 -1.29
CA VAL A 131 18.77 6.67 -1.40
C VAL A 131 18.36 8.06 -1.89
N ARG A 132 18.89 9.13 -1.29
CA ARG A 132 18.59 10.51 -1.70
C ARG A 132 18.98 10.78 -3.16
N GLY A 133 20.14 10.27 -3.59
CA GLY A 133 20.70 10.46 -4.93
C GLY A 133 20.08 9.58 -6.01
N SER A 134 19.47 8.45 -5.64
CA SER A 134 18.88 7.52 -6.60
C SER A 134 17.69 8.12 -7.37
N ALA A 135 17.48 7.62 -8.58
CA ALA A 135 16.38 8.03 -9.46
C ALA A 135 15.03 7.37 -9.11
N ILE A 136 14.72 7.17 -7.83
CA ILE A 136 13.43 6.66 -7.33
C ILE A 136 12.46 7.81 -6.99
N PHE A 137 11.19 7.48 -6.76
CA PHE A 137 10.17 8.46 -6.36
C PHE A 137 10.53 9.17 -5.05
N ARG A 138 10.28 10.48 -4.99
CA ARG A 138 10.59 11.32 -3.82
C ARG A 138 9.98 10.79 -2.52
N VAL A 139 8.79 10.20 -2.60
CA VAL A 139 8.08 9.68 -1.42
C VAL A 139 8.78 8.49 -0.76
N LEU A 140 9.62 7.76 -1.51
CA LEU A 140 10.42 6.66 -0.99
C LEU A 140 11.74 7.12 -0.36
N LYS A 141 12.11 8.40 -0.48
CA LYS A 141 13.38 8.94 0.03
C LYS A 141 13.25 9.31 1.51
N THR A 142 13.02 8.31 2.34
CA THR A 142 12.81 8.43 3.79
C THR A 142 13.92 7.72 4.57
N GLU A 143 14.05 8.06 5.86
CA GLU A 143 14.96 7.36 6.78
C GLU A 143 14.58 5.88 6.92
N ALA A 144 13.28 5.55 6.95
CA ALA A 144 12.81 4.17 7.02
C ALA A 144 13.28 3.37 5.79
N PHE A 145 13.11 3.90 4.58
CA PHE A 145 13.56 3.21 3.39
C PHE A 145 15.09 3.12 3.30
N ALA A 146 15.82 4.14 3.76
CA ALA A 146 17.27 4.06 3.89
C ALA A 146 17.71 2.95 4.87
N ALA A 147 17.01 2.79 6.00
CA ALA A 147 17.24 1.68 6.92
C ALA A 147 16.93 0.31 6.28
N CYS A 148 15.88 0.24 5.45
CA CYS A 148 15.56 -0.97 4.67
C CYS A 148 16.72 -1.35 3.74
N VAL A 149 17.23 -0.40 2.95
CA VAL A 149 18.37 -0.61 2.05
C VAL A 149 19.64 -0.98 2.81
N ALA A 150 19.85 -0.43 4.01
CA ALA A 150 21.02 -0.73 4.84
C ALA A 150 20.99 -2.15 5.45
N GLY A 151 19.79 -2.72 5.61
CA GLY A 151 19.60 -4.07 6.16
C GLY A 151 19.54 -5.17 5.09
N MET A 152 19.75 -4.84 3.81
CA MET A 152 19.83 -5.77 2.68
C MET A 152 21.29 -6.05 2.31
#